data_AF-A0A934B686-F1
#
_entry.id   AF-A0A934B686-F1
#
_cell.length_a   1.000
_cell.length_b   1.000
_cell.length_c   1.000
_cell.angle_alpha   90.00
_cell.angle_beta   90.00
_cell.angle_gamma   90.00
#
_symmetry.space_group_name_H-M   'P 1'
#
loop_
_entity.id
_entity.type
_entity.pdbx_description
1 polymer ?
#
loop_
_entity_poly.entity_id
_entity_poly.type
_entity_poly.pdbx_seq_one_letter_code
_entity_poly.pdbx_strand_id
1 'polypeptide(L)'
;MLETDVGESLQLWDTPGFPNCQKILSRLQGAKNPIVRIVTEVWDRFRDRPSWCAQQAVLNVQQEADVVLYLVNATEEPRMAGYIAPELQLLEWIGKPVIVLLNQTGPPKDRAEQQRLEQPWKDYFASYGFVRGVHSLDAFSRCWVQEGILFETIQSLLPSHDRQLMNRLFAVWQTSNLTIFHAAMEQWAMLVARAARSRVMTRGDGSPMDKQKQQAVDGLLKDLVNEVGTTTKAVIALHGLEGDAIGMIQARMEHVEVLRGGQSWGEATLSGTAIGGIGGALTSGAYAGLHLDAATGGVSMGLFTVAGAVVGGVLGFFGGEAWAERQAGHQQTPVMWSDDYLDLLVQDVIIRYLAIAHFGRGQGQYVADPEDPRFWITKVKTLVSGQRATLHEQWTRLREQELMPRTDKKPKQLAALLTSITLELLWSTYPASKRFLDRPT
;
A
#
# COMPACT_ATOMS: atom_id res chain seq x y z
N MET A 1 1.29 17.90 -10.35
CA MET A 1 1.09 18.31 -11.76
C MET A 1 1.44 17.11 -12.62
N LEU A 2 0.55 16.71 -13.53
CA LEU A 2 0.81 15.64 -14.48
C LEU A 2 1.03 16.29 -15.84
N GLU A 3 2.17 16.02 -16.48
CA GLU A 3 2.57 16.68 -17.73
C GLU A 3 2.92 15.67 -18.81
N THR A 4 2.67 16.02 -20.07
CA THR A 4 3.18 15.29 -21.24
C THR A 4 4.42 15.98 -21.80
N ASP A 5 5.23 15.25 -22.58
CA ASP A 5 6.46 15.77 -23.20
C ASP A 5 6.22 16.97 -24.15
N VAL A 6 4.97 17.15 -24.60
CA VAL A 6 4.55 18.25 -25.48
C VAL A 6 3.99 19.45 -24.70
N GLY A 7 4.10 19.46 -23.37
CA GLY A 7 3.74 20.57 -22.50
C GLY A 7 2.26 20.63 -22.10
N GLU A 8 1.50 19.55 -22.32
CA GLU A 8 0.13 19.48 -21.83
C GLU A 8 0.14 19.15 -20.34
N SER A 9 -0.75 19.76 -19.54
CA SER A 9 -0.71 19.58 -18.08
C SER A 9 -2.08 19.46 -17.44
N LEU A 10 -2.21 18.58 -16.44
CA LEU A 10 -3.29 18.61 -15.45
C LEU A 10 -2.84 19.39 -14.21
N GLN A 11 -3.57 20.46 -13.91
CA GLN A 11 -3.35 21.29 -12.73
C GLN A 11 -4.36 20.96 -11.64
N LEU A 12 -3.85 20.86 -10.40
CA LEU A 12 -4.67 20.75 -9.20
C LEU A 12 -4.47 22.04 -8.41
N TRP A 13 -5.56 22.76 -8.17
CA TRP A 13 -5.54 23.95 -7.31
C TRP A 13 -6.11 23.60 -5.95
N ASP A 14 -5.31 23.78 -4.91
CA ASP A 14 -5.79 23.69 -3.55
C ASP A 14 -6.40 25.05 -3.16
N THR A 15 -7.71 25.06 -2.92
CA THR A 15 -8.42 26.25 -2.48
C THR A 15 -8.50 26.25 -0.96
N PRO A 16 -8.22 27.38 -0.27
CA PRO A 16 -8.52 27.46 1.14
C PRO A 16 -10.00 27.15 1.37
N GLY A 17 -10.33 26.45 2.45
CA GLY A 17 -11.72 26.19 2.82
C GLY A 17 -12.54 27.48 2.82
N PHE A 18 -13.85 27.40 2.55
CA PHE A 18 -14.71 28.57 2.39
C PHE A 18 -15.42 28.92 3.71
N PRO A 19 -14.83 29.72 4.61
CA PRO A 19 -15.50 30.08 5.85
C PRO A 19 -16.76 30.91 5.54
N ASN A 20 -17.86 30.57 6.21
CA ASN A 20 -19.13 31.30 6.10
C ASN A 20 -19.69 31.37 4.66
N CYS A 21 -19.85 30.23 3.98
CA CYS A 21 -20.39 30.12 2.61
C CYS A 21 -21.66 30.94 2.36
N GLN A 22 -22.57 31.04 3.34
CA GLN A 22 -23.79 31.85 3.24
C GLN A 22 -23.49 33.35 3.06
N LYS A 23 -22.47 33.88 3.74
CA LYS A 23 -22.03 35.28 3.64
C LYS A 23 -21.36 35.53 2.30
N ILE A 24 -20.60 34.58 1.78
CA ILE A 24 -19.99 34.66 0.44
C ILE A 24 -21.08 34.66 -0.64
N LEU A 25 -22.03 33.73 -0.56
CA LEU A 25 -23.10 33.59 -1.53
C LEU A 25 -24.03 34.81 -1.57
N SER A 26 -24.47 35.31 -0.40
CA SER A 26 -25.31 36.51 -0.32
C SER A 26 -24.62 37.74 -0.91
N ARG A 27 -23.30 37.87 -0.73
CA ARG A 27 -22.50 38.94 -1.34
C ARG A 27 -22.36 38.78 -2.85
N LEU A 28 -22.11 37.57 -3.35
CA LEU A 28 -22.00 37.28 -4.79
C LEU A 28 -23.34 37.49 -5.52
N GLN A 29 -24.45 37.11 -4.89
CA GLN A 29 -25.79 37.34 -5.42
C GLN A 29 -26.21 38.82 -5.34
N GLY A 30 -25.82 39.53 -4.27
CA GLY A 30 -26.05 40.96 -4.10
C GLY A 30 -25.17 41.85 -5.01
N ALA A 31 -24.01 41.35 -5.44
CA ALA A 31 -23.07 42.04 -6.34
C ALA A 31 -23.54 42.12 -7.81
N LYS A 32 -24.77 41.69 -8.13
CA LYS A 32 -25.40 41.91 -9.45
C LYS A 32 -25.63 43.39 -9.80
N ASN A 33 -25.35 44.33 -8.88
CA ASN A 33 -25.46 45.77 -9.10
C ASN A 33 -24.06 46.40 -9.31
N PRO A 34 -23.71 46.91 -10.52
CA PRO A 34 -22.34 47.24 -10.91
C PRO A 34 -21.66 48.33 -10.06
N ILE A 35 -22.44 49.22 -9.45
CA ILE A 35 -21.93 50.32 -8.59
C ILE A 35 -21.57 49.82 -7.18
N VAL A 36 -22.28 48.81 -6.66
CA VAL A 36 -21.99 48.23 -5.34
C VAL A 36 -20.71 47.39 -5.40
N ARG A 37 -20.46 46.71 -6.53
CA ARG A 37 -19.30 45.83 -6.76
C ARG A 37 -17.97 46.55 -6.58
N ILE A 38 -17.82 47.74 -7.17
CA ILE A 38 -16.59 48.55 -7.11
C ILE A 38 -16.33 49.07 -5.69
N VAL A 39 -17.39 49.45 -4.97
CA VAL A 39 -17.26 50.02 -3.61
C VAL A 39 -16.93 48.94 -2.58
N THR A 40 -17.48 47.73 -2.71
CA THR A 40 -17.12 46.59 -1.83
C THR A 40 -15.77 45.96 -2.17
N GLU A 41 -15.37 45.90 -3.45
CA GLU A 41 -14.06 45.36 -3.87
C GLU A 41 -12.88 46.18 -3.29
N VAL A 42 -13.01 47.52 -3.22
CA VAL A 42 -11.97 48.41 -2.68
C VAL A 42 -11.94 48.40 -1.15
N TRP A 43 -13.11 48.32 -0.50
CA TRP A 43 -13.23 48.31 0.96
C TRP A 43 -12.82 46.96 1.60
N ASP A 44 -13.21 45.82 1.00
CA ASP A 44 -12.85 44.49 1.52
C ASP A 44 -11.37 44.17 1.33
N ARG A 45 -10.72 44.68 0.27
CA ARG A 45 -9.26 44.58 0.08
C ARG A 45 -8.46 45.23 1.23
N PHE A 46 -9.03 46.25 1.87
CA PHE A 46 -8.38 47.01 2.94
C PHE A 46 -8.79 46.57 4.36
N ARG A 47 -10.00 46.02 4.57
CA ARG A 47 -10.52 45.73 5.92
C ARG A 47 -10.69 44.25 6.26
N ASP A 48 -10.86 43.36 5.27
CA ASP A 48 -11.11 41.92 5.50
C ASP A 48 -10.51 41.05 4.37
N ARG A 49 -9.17 41.08 4.27
CA ARG A 49 -8.39 40.33 3.26
C ARG A 49 -8.77 38.84 3.15
N PRO A 50 -9.00 38.07 4.25
CA PRO A 50 -9.36 36.67 4.16
C PRO A 50 -10.68 36.43 3.39
N SER A 51 -11.70 37.25 3.65
CA SER A 51 -13.00 37.17 2.97
C SER A 51 -12.88 37.52 1.48
N TRP A 52 -12.07 38.52 1.13
CA TRP A 52 -11.80 38.90 -0.26
C TRP A 52 -11.04 37.80 -1.02
N CYS A 53 -10.01 37.19 -0.41
CA CYS A 53 -9.28 36.07 -1.00
C CYS A 53 -10.19 34.85 -1.24
N ALA A 54 -11.08 34.53 -0.30
CA ALA A 54 -12.06 33.45 -0.48
C ALA A 54 -13.03 33.74 -1.65
N GLN A 55 -13.46 34.99 -1.81
CA GLN A 55 -14.31 35.39 -2.92
C GLN A 55 -13.59 35.31 -4.28
N GLN A 56 -12.34 35.76 -4.35
CA GLN A 56 -11.53 35.63 -5.56
C GLN A 56 -11.25 34.16 -5.89
N ALA A 57 -11.02 33.30 -4.89
CA ALA A 57 -10.87 31.87 -5.09
C ALA A 57 -12.13 31.25 -5.72
N VAL A 58 -13.32 31.58 -5.22
CA VAL A 58 -14.60 31.11 -5.80
C VAL A 58 -14.77 31.56 -7.25
N LEU A 59 -14.46 32.83 -7.55
CA LEU A 59 -14.55 33.35 -8.92
C LEU A 59 -13.56 32.68 -9.87
N ASN A 60 -12.32 32.46 -9.41
CA ASN A 60 -11.32 31.73 -10.20
C ASN A 60 -11.76 30.29 -10.48
N VAL A 61 -12.33 29.58 -9.50
CA VAL A 61 -12.88 28.23 -9.71
C VAL A 61 -14.00 28.26 -10.76
N GLN A 62 -14.91 29.24 -10.68
CA GLN A 62 -16.00 29.37 -11.65
C GLN A 62 -15.48 29.69 -13.08
N GLN A 63 -14.40 30.45 -13.21
CA GLN A 63 -13.87 30.84 -14.52
C GLN A 63 -12.97 29.76 -15.11
N GLU A 64 -12.04 29.25 -14.33
CA GLU A 64 -10.87 28.52 -14.82
C GLU A 64 -10.92 27.01 -14.54
N ALA A 65 -11.70 26.54 -13.55
CA ALA A 65 -11.73 25.11 -13.22
C ALA A 65 -12.65 24.32 -14.16
N ASP A 66 -12.24 23.12 -14.56
CA ASP A 66 -13.09 22.21 -15.34
C ASP A 66 -13.96 21.32 -14.46
N VAL A 67 -13.43 20.87 -13.32
CA VAL A 67 -14.06 19.96 -12.36
C VAL A 67 -13.69 20.41 -10.95
N VAL A 68 -14.63 20.29 -10.00
CA VAL A 68 -14.40 20.58 -8.59
C VAL A 68 -14.34 19.28 -7.79
N LEU A 69 -13.28 19.11 -7.01
CA LEU A 69 -13.15 18.03 -6.03
C LEU A 69 -13.62 18.54 -4.66
N TYR A 70 -14.67 17.95 -4.12
CA TYR A 70 -15.26 18.35 -2.84
C TYR A 70 -14.96 17.30 -1.77
N LEU A 71 -14.17 17.67 -0.76
CA LEU A 71 -13.76 16.78 0.31
C LEU A 71 -14.82 16.73 1.42
N VAL A 72 -15.18 15.52 1.87
CA VAL A 72 -16.14 15.33 2.96
C VAL A 72 -15.63 14.28 3.94
N ASN A 73 -15.84 14.49 5.24
CA ASN A 73 -15.52 13.50 6.25
C ASN A 73 -16.55 12.36 6.24
N ALA A 74 -16.12 11.15 5.87
CA ALA A 74 -16.97 9.97 5.76
C ALA A 74 -17.49 9.45 7.10
N THR A 75 -16.88 9.81 8.22
CA THR A 75 -17.32 9.40 9.57
C THR A 75 -18.56 10.15 10.07
N GLU A 76 -18.89 11.27 9.44
CA GLU A 76 -20.06 12.07 9.79
C GLU A 76 -21.33 11.52 9.13
N GLU A 77 -22.49 11.92 9.66
CA GLU A 77 -23.75 11.66 8.97
C GLU A 77 -24.07 12.82 8.01
N PRO A 78 -24.38 12.56 6.72
CA PRO A 78 -24.60 13.61 5.71
C PRO A 78 -25.63 14.67 6.11
N ARG A 79 -26.65 14.27 6.90
CA ARG A 79 -27.74 15.15 7.36
C ARG A 79 -27.38 15.96 8.61
N MET A 80 -26.36 15.54 9.35
CA MET A 80 -25.92 16.17 10.60
C MET A 80 -24.75 17.15 10.37
N ALA A 81 -24.07 17.03 9.24
CA ALA A 81 -22.99 17.92 8.83
C ALA A 81 -23.52 19.29 8.36
N GLY A 82 -23.70 20.22 9.31
CA GLY A 82 -24.31 21.53 9.07
C GLY A 82 -23.58 22.45 8.07
N TYR A 83 -22.32 22.17 7.74
CA TYR A 83 -21.55 22.92 6.75
C TYR A 83 -21.88 22.51 5.30
N ILE A 84 -22.31 21.27 5.08
CA ILE A 84 -22.48 20.71 3.72
C ILE A 84 -23.56 21.45 2.94
N ALA A 85 -24.72 21.70 3.54
CA ALA A 85 -25.82 22.36 2.83
C ALA A 85 -25.46 23.78 2.33
N PRO A 86 -24.86 24.67 3.16
CA PRO A 86 -24.32 25.95 2.68
C PRO A 86 -23.26 25.83 1.58
N GLU A 87 -22.35 24.86 1.69
CA GLU A 87 -21.29 24.64 0.72
C GLU A 87 -21.83 24.15 -0.62
N LEU A 88 -22.85 23.28 -0.61
CA LEU A 88 -23.52 22.83 -1.82
C LEU A 88 -24.24 23.95 -2.57
N GLN A 89 -24.83 24.93 -1.87
CA GLN A 89 -25.42 26.11 -2.53
C GLN A 89 -24.35 26.96 -3.24
N LEU A 90 -23.15 27.06 -2.65
CA LEU A 90 -22.03 27.75 -3.26
C LEU A 90 -21.52 26.99 -4.50
N LEU A 91 -21.39 25.67 -4.41
CA LEU A 91 -20.98 24.80 -5.52
C LEU A 91 -21.99 24.82 -6.67
N GLU A 92 -23.29 24.85 -6.36
CA GLU A 92 -24.35 25.01 -7.36
C GLU A 92 -24.22 26.35 -8.10
N TRP A 93 -23.94 27.44 -7.36
CA TRP A 93 -23.70 28.75 -7.95
C TRP A 93 -22.43 28.80 -8.81
N ILE A 94 -21.35 28.12 -8.39
CA ILE A 94 -20.13 27.96 -9.18
C ILE A 94 -20.45 27.28 -10.52
N GLY A 95 -21.36 26.32 -10.54
CA GLY A 95 -21.91 25.73 -11.77
C GLY A 95 -20.95 24.78 -12.49
N LYS A 96 -19.94 24.28 -11.80
CA LYS A 96 -18.97 23.29 -12.31
C LYS A 96 -19.37 21.87 -11.89
N PRO A 97 -19.02 20.83 -12.66
CA PRO A 97 -19.25 19.45 -12.24
C PRO A 97 -18.43 19.14 -10.99
N VAL A 98 -19.09 18.55 -9.99
CA VAL A 98 -18.49 18.22 -8.69
C VAL A 98 -18.27 16.72 -8.56
N ILE A 99 -17.10 16.33 -8.10
CA ILE A 99 -16.79 14.98 -7.62
C ILE A 99 -16.61 15.07 -6.10
N VAL A 100 -17.42 14.34 -5.35
CA VAL A 100 -17.28 14.24 -3.90
C VAL A 100 -16.25 13.16 -3.57
N LEU A 101 -15.29 13.52 -2.73
CA LEU A 101 -14.27 12.62 -2.21
C LEU A 101 -14.51 12.42 -0.72
N LEU A 102 -14.83 11.18 -0.35
CA LEU A 102 -15.01 10.77 1.04
C LEU A 102 -13.63 10.50 1.65
N ASN A 103 -13.28 11.30 2.65
CA ASN A 103 -12.05 11.25 3.44
C ASN A 103 -12.32 10.65 4.82
N GLN A 104 -11.34 10.06 5.50
CA GLN A 104 -11.50 9.42 6.81
C GLN A 104 -12.49 8.24 6.79
N THR A 105 -12.42 7.38 5.78
CA THR A 105 -13.30 6.19 5.71
C THR A 105 -12.96 5.12 6.76
N GLY A 106 -11.93 5.35 7.57
CA GLY A 106 -11.36 4.34 8.47
C GLY A 106 -10.55 3.29 7.69
N PRO A 107 -10.18 2.16 8.32
CA PRO A 107 -9.41 1.11 7.64
C PRO A 107 -10.13 0.65 6.37
N PRO A 108 -9.40 0.24 5.31
CA PRO A 108 -9.99 -0.43 4.17
C PRO A 108 -10.85 -1.59 4.68
N LYS A 109 -12.13 -1.56 4.34
CA LYS A 109 -13.11 -2.54 4.78
C LYS A 109 -13.42 -3.50 3.64
N ASP A 110 -14.10 -4.60 3.96
CA ASP A 110 -14.64 -5.43 2.89
C ASP A 110 -15.57 -4.59 2.00
N ARG A 111 -15.79 -5.03 0.75
CA ARG A 111 -16.58 -4.28 -0.23
C ARG A 111 -18.01 -4.01 0.25
N ALA A 112 -18.61 -4.96 0.97
CA ALA A 112 -19.99 -4.82 1.43
C ALA A 112 -20.08 -3.75 2.52
N GLU A 113 -19.11 -3.69 3.42
CA GLU A 113 -19.01 -2.70 4.47
C GLU A 113 -18.62 -1.32 3.93
N GLN A 114 -17.68 -1.25 2.99
CA GLN A 114 -17.35 -0.01 2.30
C GLN A 114 -18.58 0.53 1.55
N GLN A 115 -19.33 -0.33 0.85
CA GLN A 115 -20.56 0.08 0.18
C GLN A 115 -21.63 0.55 1.17
N ARG A 116 -21.75 -0.09 2.35
CA ARG A 116 -22.66 0.38 3.42
C ARG A 116 -22.30 1.77 3.94
N LEU A 117 -21.02 2.12 4.00
CA LEU A 117 -20.56 3.46 4.40
C LEU A 117 -20.76 4.49 3.28
N GLU A 118 -20.51 4.12 2.02
CA GLU A 118 -20.65 5.02 0.88
C GLU A 118 -22.10 5.28 0.48
N GLN A 119 -23.00 4.31 0.69
CA GLN A 119 -24.37 4.39 0.16
C GLN A 119 -25.16 5.58 0.71
N PRO A 120 -25.15 5.88 2.02
CA PRO A 120 -25.84 7.06 2.55
C PRO A 120 -25.34 8.37 1.93
N TRP A 121 -24.03 8.48 1.67
CA TRP A 121 -23.43 9.63 0.99
C TRP A 121 -23.86 9.72 -0.47
N LYS A 122 -23.84 8.59 -1.19
CA LYS A 122 -24.32 8.51 -2.58
C LYS A 122 -25.78 8.92 -2.70
N ASP A 123 -26.63 8.42 -1.80
CA ASP A 123 -28.07 8.73 -1.78
C ASP A 123 -28.31 10.21 -1.45
N TYR A 124 -27.56 10.77 -0.51
CA TYR A 124 -27.64 12.19 -0.17
C TYR A 124 -27.27 13.08 -1.35
N PHE A 125 -26.12 12.83 -1.99
CA PHE A 125 -25.65 13.65 -3.09
C PHE A 125 -26.37 13.40 -4.42
N ALA A 126 -27.06 12.27 -4.60
CA ALA A 126 -27.84 11.97 -5.81
C ALA A 126 -28.95 13.00 -6.09
N SER A 127 -29.40 13.74 -5.06
CA SER A 127 -30.37 14.83 -5.21
C SER A 127 -29.81 16.09 -5.89
N TYR A 128 -28.48 16.20 -6.03
CA TYR A 128 -27.80 17.36 -6.60
C TYR A 128 -27.24 17.04 -7.99
N GLY A 129 -27.90 17.50 -9.05
CA GLY A 129 -27.55 17.15 -10.44
C GLY A 129 -26.15 17.61 -10.90
N PHE A 130 -25.53 18.56 -10.22
CA PHE A 130 -24.15 19.00 -10.47
C PHE A 130 -23.11 18.09 -9.81
N VAL A 131 -23.50 17.22 -8.86
CA VAL A 131 -22.63 16.18 -8.30
C VAL A 131 -22.63 14.99 -9.25
N ARG A 132 -21.46 14.67 -9.81
CA ARG A 132 -21.31 13.69 -10.89
C ARG A 132 -20.65 12.39 -10.45
N GLY A 133 -20.11 12.34 -9.24
CA GLY A 133 -19.55 11.15 -8.65
C GLY A 133 -19.31 11.32 -7.15
N VAL A 134 -19.40 10.22 -6.42
CA VAL A 134 -19.00 10.12 -5.01
C VAL A 134 -18.02 8.95 -4.92
N HIS A 135 -16.77 9.25 -4.61
CA HIS A 135 -15.69 8.27 -4.51
C HIS A 135 -15.10 8.28 -3.12
N SER A 136 -14.80 7.10 -2.60
CA SER A 136 -13.85 6.98 -1.50
C SER A 136 -12.45 7.17 -2.06
N LEU A 137 -11.88 8.33 -1.78
CA LEU A 137 -10.47 8.62 -1.99
C LEU A 137 -9.92 8.97 -0.62
N ASP A 138 -9.66 7.92 0.14
CA ASP A 138 -9.23 8.10 1.51
C ASP A 138 -7.81 8.67 1.51
N ALA A 139 -7.64 9.83 2.15
CA ALA A 139 -6.33 10.46 2.27
C ALA A 139 -5.37 9.63 3.13
N PHE A 140 -5.84 8.54 3.74
CA PHE A 140 -5.04 7.60 4.52
C PHE A 140 -4.69 6.32 3.73
N SER A 141 -5.58 5.80 2.88
CA SER A 141 -5.27 4.64 2.01
C SER A 141 -4.33 4.98 0.84
N ARG A 142 -4.39 6.21 0.29
CA ARG A 142 -3.51 6.77 -0.77
C ARG A 142 -3.12 5.76 -1.86
N CYS A 143 -4.07 4.91 -2.22
CA CYS A 143 -3.84 3.83 -3.16
C CYS A 143 -3.80 4.42 -4.58
N TRP A 144 -2.68 4.24 -5.27
CA TRP A 144 -2.51 4.73 -6.64
C TRP A 144 -3.56 4.19 -7.61
N VAL A 145 -4.13 3.02 -7.31
CA VAL A 145 -5.21 2.45 -8.09
C VAL A 145 -6.50 3.30 -7.96
N GLN A 146 -6.77 3.90 -6.82
CA GLN A 146 -7.95 4.78 -6.66
C GLN A 146 -7.77 6.11 -7.41
N GLU A 147 -6.54 6.61 -7.55
CA GLU A 147 -6.24 7.77 -8.41
C GLU A 147 -6.63 7.50 -9.87
N GLY A 148 -6.36 6.29 -10.36
CA GLY A 148 -6.74 5.91 -11.72
C GLY A 148 -8.24 5.96 -11.95
N ILE A 149 -9.03 5.51 -10.96
CA ILE A 149 -10.49 5.58 -10.99
C ILE A 149 -10.95 7.05 -10.98
N LEU A 150 -10.32 7.91 -10.17
CA LEU A 150 -10.61 9.34 -10.15
C LEU A 150 -10.34 9.99 -11.51
N PHE A 151 -9.23 9.65 -12.17
CA PHE A 151 -8.92 10.18 -13.50
C PHE A 151 -9.91 9.73 -14.57
N GLU A 152 -10.37 8.48 -14.55
CA GLU A 152 -11.48 8.03 -15.42
C GLU A 152 -12.75 8.86 -15.18
N THR A 153 -13.11 9.10 -13.91
CA THR A 153 -14.26 9.95 -13.59
C THR A 153 -14.07 11.36 -14.12
N ILE A 154 -12.93 12.01 -13.85
CA ILE A 154 -12.63 13.37 -14.34
C ILE A 154 -12.74 13.41 -15.86
N GLN A 155 -12.12 12.47 -16.56
CA GLN A 155 -12.19 12.37 -18.02
C GLN A 155 -13.64 12.31 -18.52
N SER A 156 -14.53 11.59 -17.85
CA SER A 156 -15.94 11.50 -18.25
C SER A 156 -16.72 12.83 -18.15
N LEU A 157 -16.24 13.76 -17.31
CA LEU A 157 -16.91 15.04 -17.05
C LEU A 157 -16.43 16.17 -17.97
N LEU A 158 -15.25 16.01 -18.55
CA LEU A 158 -14.66 17.02 -19.43
C LEU A 158 -15.40 17.16 -20.78
N PRO A 159 -15.32 18.32 -21.44
CA PRO A 159 -15.76 18.52 -22.83
C PRO A 159 -14.98 17.63 -23.81
N SER A 160 -15.56 17.32 -24.98
CA SER A 160 -14.98 16.37 -25.95
C SER A 160 -13.53 16.64 -26.36
N HIS A 161 -13.14 17.92 -26.47
CA HIS A 161 -11.78 18.32 -26.77
C HIS A 161 -10.82 17.92 -25.63
N ASP A 162 -11.17 18.28 -24.40
CA ASP A 162 -10.30 18.07 -23.22
C ASP A 162 -10.30 16.61 -22.77
N ARG A 163 -11.31 15.81 -23.14
CA ARG A 163 -11.29 14.35 -22.95
C ARG A 163 -10.12 13.67 -23.66
N GLN A 164 -9.79 14.12 -24.87
CA GLN A 164 -8.67 13.54 -25.63
C GLN A 164 -7.34 13.90 -24.99
N LEU A 165 -7.22 15.14 -24.52
CA LEU A 165 -6.07 15.61 -23.75
C LEU A 165 -5.90 14.80 -22.44
N MET A 166 -6.97 14.72 -21.64
CA MET A 166 -6.97 13.95 -20.40
C MET A 166 -6.66 12.46 -20.64
N ASN A 167 -7.05 11.89 -21.79
CA ASN A 167 -6.69 10.52 -22.15
C ASN A 167 -5.18 10.33 -22.31
N ARG A 168 -4.49 11.29 -22.95
CA ARG A 168 -3.03 11.25 -23.12
C ARG A 168 -2.32 11.40 -21.78
N LEU A 169 -2.76 12.35 -20.96
CA LEU A 169 -2.26 12.54 -19.60
C LEU A 169 -2.44 11.26 -18.76
N PHE A 170 -3.64 10.68 -18.78
CA PHE A 170 -3.94 9.43 -18.09
C PHE A 170 -3.04 8.28 -18.54
N ALA A 171 -2.79 8.16 -19.85
CA ALA A 171 -1.87 7.15 -20.38
C ALA A 171 -0.43 7.34 -19.86
N VAL A 172 0.07 8.58 -19.81
CA VAL A 172 1.40 8.88 -19.24
C VAL A 172 1.46 8.47 -17.76
N TRP A 173 0.46 8.86 -16.96
CA TRP A 173 0.36 8.45 -15.56
C TRP A 173 0.31 6.92 -15.45
N GLN A 174 -0.55 6.25 -16.21
CA GLN A 174 -0.73 4.80 -16.19
C GLN A 174 0.59 4.07 -16.52
N THR A 175 1.25 4.44 -17.61
CA THR A 175 2.54 3.86 -18.02
C THR A 175 3.62 4.07 -16.95
N SER A 176 3.71 5.27 -16.38
CA SER A 176 4.67 5.56 -15.30
C SER A 176 4.44 4.65 -14.09
N ASN A 177 3.19 4.53 -13.63
CA ASN A 177 2.85 3.72 -12.46
C ASN A 177 3.06 2.22 -12.70
N LEU A 178 2.65 1.71 -13.87
CA LEU A 178 2.88 0.30 -14.23
C LEU A 178 4.38 -0.02 -14.36
N THR A 179 5.18 0.91 -14.88
CA THR A 179 6.63 0.75 -14.95
C THR A 179 7.25 0.63 -13.56
N ILE A 180 6.87 1.51 -12.62
CA ILE A 180 7.32 1.45 -11.23
C ILE A 180 6.85 0.15 -10.55
N PHE A 181 5.58 -0.23 -10.75
CA PHE A 181 5.01 -1.45 -10.20
C PHE A 181 5.77 -2.70 -10.66
N HIS A 182 5.97 -2.88 -11.97
CA HIS A 182 6.70 -4.02 -12.51
C HIS A 182 8.16 -4.03 -12.05
N ALA A 183 8.83 -2.87 -12.02
CA ALA A 183 10.19 -2.77 -11.49
C ALA A 183 10.25 -3.17 -10.01
N ALA A 184 9.26 -2.78 -9.19
CA ALA A 184 9.18 -3.19 -7.79
C ALA A 184 8.96 -4.71 -7.64
N MET A 185 8.06 -5.30 -8.44
CA MET A 185 7.84 -6.75 -8.45
C MET A 185 9.09 -7.52 -8.85
N GLU A 186 9.88 -7.02 -9.80
CA GLU A 186 11.17 -7.60 -10.15
C GLU A 186 12.17 -7.57 -8.98
N GLN A 187 12.26 -6.46 -8.24
CA GLN A 187 13.15 -6.34 -7.07
C GLN A 187 12.75 -7.33 -5.96
N TRP A 188 11.46 -7.42 -5.63
CA TRP A 188 10.98 -8.39 -4.65
C TRP A 188 11.16 -9.84 -5.11
N ALA A 189 10.92 -10.14 -6.38
CA ALA A 189 11.16 -11.47 -6.93
C ALA A 189 12.65 -11.85 -6.88
N MET A 190 13.55 -10.90 -7.16
CA MET A 190 14.99 -11.11 -7.00
C MET A 190 15.34 -11.46 -5.56
N LEU A 191 14.74 -10.77 -4.58
CA LEU A 191 14.94 -11.07 -3.17
C LEU A 191 14.50 -12.50 -2.81
N VAL A 192 13.25 -12.81 -3.14
CA VAL A 192 12.66 -14.12 -2.81
C VAL A 192 13.41 -15.25 -3.53
N ALA A 193 13.86 -15.02 -4.77
CA ALA A 193 14.65 -16.01 -5.50
C ALA A 193 16.04 -16.24 -4.89
N ARG A 194 16.70 -15.20 -4.37
CA ARG A 194 17.98 -15.35 -3.66
C ARG A 194 17.79 -16.06 -2.32
N ALA A 195 16.72 -15.74 -1.59
CA ALA A 195 16.34 -16.49 -0.40
C ALA A 195 16.10 -17.98 -0.73
N ALA A 196 15.30 -18.30 -1.74
CA ALA A 196 15.02 -19.69 -2.14
C ALA A 196 16.26 -20.49 -2.54
N ARG A 197 17.29 -19.82 -3.07
CA ARG A 197 18.60 -20.38 -3.45
C ARG A 197 19.63 -20.36 -2.30
N SER A 198 19.32 -19.71 -1.18
CA SER A 198 20.29 -19.58 -0.10
C SER A 198 20.40 -20.88 0.68
N ARG A 199 21.64 -21.34 0.83
CA ARG A 199 21.99 -22.48 1.65
C ARG A 199 23.31 -22.22 2.37
N VAL A 200 23.39 -22.66 3.62
CA VAL A 200 24.62 -22.62 4.42
C VAL A 200 24.92 -24.05 4.85
N MET A 201 26.12 -24.52 4.57
CA MET A 201 26.55 -25.84 5.04
C MET A 201 26.89 -25.76 6.53
N THR A 202 26.43 -26.74 7.32
CA THR A 202 27.00 -26.94 8.66
C THR A 202 28.49 -27.26 8.55
N ARG A 203 29.25 -27.00 9.63
CA ARG A 203 30.71 -27.11 9.61
C ARG A 203 31.19 -28.56 9.48
N GLY A 204 30.47 -29.51 10.08
CA GLY A 204 30.92 -30.88 10.18
C GLY A 204 32.17 -31.02 11.08
N ASP A 205 32.36 -30.12 12.05
CA ASP A 205 33.57 -30.03 12.87
C ASP A 205 33.53 -30.84 14.19
N GLY A 206 32.53 -31.71 14.34
CA GLY A 206 32.30 -32.53 15.52
C GLY A 206 31.57 -31.83 16.68
N SER A 207 31.32 -30.51 16.58
CA SER A 207 30.52 -29.79 17.58
C SER A 207 29.04 -30.24 17.55
N PRO A 208 28.25 -29.99 18.61
CA PRO A 208 26.84 -30.40 18.65
C PRO A 208 26.07 -29.88 17.44
N MET A 209 25.37 -30.78 16.73
CA MET A 209 24.68 -30.47 15.49
C MET A 209 23.70 -29.30 15.65
N ASP A 210 23.01 -29.20 16.78
CA ASP A 210 22.08 -28.09 17.06
C ASP A 210 22.78 -26.73 17.08
N LYS A 211 24.01 -26.68 17.63
CA LYS A 211 24.82 -25.45 17.62
C LYS A 211 25.29 -25.08 16.22
N GLN A 212 25.66 -26.07 15.41
CA GLN A 212 26.07 -25.84 14.01
C GLN A 212 24.89 -25.37 13.16
N LYS A 213 23.72 -25.99 13.33
CA LYS A 213 22.46 -25.56 12.69
C LYS A 213 22.10 -24.14 13.09
N GLN A 214 22.18 -23.81 14.38
CA GLN A 214 21.89 -22.46 14.85
C GLN A 214 22.81 -21.42 14.19
N GLN A 215 24.12 -21.67 14.14
CA GLN A 215 25.06 -20.76 13.47
C GLN A 215 24.78 -20.59 11.97
N ALA A 216 24.37 -21.67 11.29
CA ALA A 216 23.99 -21.61 9.88
C ALA A 216 22.70 -20.79 9.66
N VAL A 217 21.70 -20.98 10.54
CA VAL A 217 20.46 -20.19 10.56
C VAL A 217 20.73 -18.72 10.83
N ASP A 218 21.58 -18.41 11.81
CA ASP A 218 21.96 -17.03 12.14
C ASP A 218 22.62 -16.33 10.93
N GLY A 219 23.45 -17.06 10.18
CA GLY A 219 24.04 -16.60 8.92
C GLY A 219 22.98 -16.30 7.85
N LEU A 220 22.10 -17.27 7.57
CA LEU A 220 21.00 -17.11 6.61
C LEU A 220 20.10 -15.92 6.97
N LEU A 221 19.75 -15.78 8.25
CA LEU A 221 18.91 -14.69 8.75
C LEU A 221 19.58 -13.33 8.55
N LYS A 222 20.86 -13.21 8.92
CA LYS A 222 21.62 -11.98 8.74
C LYS A 222 21.67 -11.55 7.27
N ASP A 223 21.90 -12.50 6.36
CA ASP A 223 21.95 -12.22 4.93
C ASP A 223 20.58 -11.78 4.41
N LEU A 224 19.50 -12.48 4.78
CA LEU A 224 18.13 -12.14 4.38
C LEU A 224 17.71 -10.76 4.92
N VAL A 225 18.03 -10.44 6.18
CA VAL A 225 17.81 -9.12 6.78
C VAL A 225 18.45 -8.01 5.95
N ASN A 226 19.74 -8.14 5.63
CA ASN A 226 20.47 -7.16 4.84
C ASN A 226 19.86 -6.99 3.44
N GLU A 227 19.42 -8.10 2.87
CA GLU A 227 18.81 -8.13 1.55
C GLU A 227 17.42 -7.48 1.52
N VAL A 228 16.58 -7.73 2.53
CA VAL A 228 15.29 -7.05 2.74
C VAL A 228 15.51 -5.55 2.88
N GLY A 229 16.48 -5.12 3.70
CA GLY A 229 16.81 -3.70 3.88
C GLY A 229 17.25 -3.04 2.57
N THR A 230 18.11 -3.71 1.79
CA THR A 230 18.60 -3.20 0.50
C THR A 230 17.49 -3.12 -0.54
N THR A 231 16.65 -4.16 -0.63
CA THR A 231 15.53 -4.23 -1.60
C THR A 231 14.46 -3.19 -1.25
N THR A 232 14.15 -3.02 0.04
CA THR A 232 13.23 -1.98 0.51
C THR A 232 13.70 -0.60 0.08
N LYS A 233 14.98 -0.26 0.29
CA LYS A 233 15.56 1.03 -0.16
C LYS A 233 15.47 1.21 -1.67
N ALA A 234 15.74 0.16 -2.45
CA ALA A 234 15.62 0.20 -3.90
C ALA A 234 14.17 0.47 -4.35
N VAL A 235 13.18 -0.18 -3.73
CA VAL A 235 11.75 0.01 -4.06
C VAL A 235 11.24 1.38 -3.63
N ILE A 236 11.70 1.90 -2.48
CA ILE A 236 11.42 3.28 -2.05
C ILE A 236 11.97 4.29 -3.09
N ALA A 237 13.20 4.09 -3.55
CA ALA A 237 13.80 4.95 -4.57
C ALA A 237 13.05 4.92 -5.91
N LEU A 238 12.51 3.75 -6.32
CA LEU A 238 11.65 3.65 -7.52
C LEU A 238 10.39 4.52 -7.42
N HIS A 239 9.90 4.81 -6.22
CA HIS A 239 8.75 5.67 -5.99
C HIS A 239 9.12 7.15 -5.80
N GLY A 240 10.40 7.53 -5.97
CA GLY A 240 10.86 8.91 -5.81
C GLY A 240 10.78 9.44 -4.38
N LEU A 241 10.82 8.54 -3.38
CA LEU A 241 10.72 8.90 -1.97
C LEU A 241 12.11 9.15 -1.39
N GLU A 242 12.36 10.40 -0.98
CA GLU A 242 13.64 10.82 -0.39
C GLU A 242 13.43 11.46 0.99
N GLY A 243 14.49 11.45 1.81
CA GLY A 243 14.50 12.14 3.13
C GLY A 243 13.65 11.45 4.21
N ASP A 244 12.87 12.25 4.94
CA ASP A 244 12.08 11.87 6.13
C ASP A 244 11.02 10.77 5.84
N ALA A 245 10.63 10.62 4.57
CA ALA A 245 9.74 9.55 4.09
C ALA A 245 10.29 8.15 4.41
N ILE A 246 11.61 7.96 4.36
CA ILE A 246 12.23 6.66 4.64
C ILE A 246 12.05 6.28 6.11
N GLY A 247 12.29 7.23 7.03
CA GLY A 247 12.13 7.01 8.48
C GLY A 247 10.68 6.75 8.87
N MET A 248 9.73 7.45 8.26
CA MET A 248 8.30 7.22 8.50
C MET A 248 7.79 5.88 7.94
N ILE A 249 8.27 5.43 6.77
CA ILE A 249 7.95 4.08 6.25
C ILE A 249 8.48 3.01 7.20
N GLN A 250 9.71 3.17 7.70
CA GLN A 250 10.31 2.26 8.68
C GLN A 250 9.49 2.21 9.98
N ALA A 251 9.14 3.36 10.56
CA ALA A 251 8.27 3.43 11.74
C ALA A 251 6.88 2.81 11.51
N ARG A 252 6.34 2.89 10.29
CA ARG A 252 5.08 2.21 9.94
C ARG A 252 5.26 0.69 9.88
N MET A 253 6.37 0.20 9.33
CA MET A 253 6.69 -1.23 9.32
C MET A 253 6.81 -1.77 10.75
N GLU A 254 7.43 -1.02 11.67
CA GLU A 254 7.48 -1.31 13.11
C GLU A 254 6.06 -1.38 13.73
N HIS A 255 5.16 -0.48 13.36
CA HIS A 255 3.78 -0.50 13.88
C HIS A 255 2.98 -1.72 13.39
N VAL A 256 3.19 -2.14 12.13
CA VAL A 256 2.58 -3.37 11.57
C VAL A 256 3.02 -4.61 12.37
N GLU A 257 4.23 -4.61 12.90
CA GLU A 257 4.79 -5.71 13.70
C GLU A 257 4.11 -5.89 15.05
N VAL A 258 3.93 -4.81 15.81
CA VAL A 258 3.27 -4.85 17.13
C VAL A 258 1.86 -5.43 17.00
N LEU A 259 1.15 -5.10 15.92
CA LEU A 259 -0.21 -5.55 15.66
C LEU A 259 -0.29 -7.02 15.19
N ARG A 260 0.66 -7.49 14.36
CA ARG A 260 0.80 -8.94 14.04
C ARG A 260 1.12 -9.75 15.31
N GLY A 261 2.02 -9.23 16.14
CA GLY A 261 2.39 -9.81 17.43
C GLY A 261 1.23 -9.84 18.44
N GLY A 262 0.29 -8.89 18.39
CA GLY A 262 -0.88 -8.86 19.28
C GLY A 262 -2.04 -9.77 18.84
N GLN A 263 -2.27 -9.96 17.53
CA GLN A 263 -3.35 -10.81 17.03
C GLN A 263 -3.02 -12.31 16.90
N SER A 264 -1.74 -12.66 16.91
CA SER A 264 -1.32 -14.06 17.03
C SER A 264 -1.58 -14.66 18.42
N TRP A 265 -2.07 -13.87 19.38
CA TRP A 265 -2.17 -14.28 20.78
C TRP A 265 -3.48 -13.82 21.43
N GLY A 266 -4.60 -14.29 20.88
CA GLY A 266 -5.89 -14.31 21.56
C GLY A 266 -6.15 -15.71 22.14
N GLU A 267 -6.08 -15.84 23.47
CA GLU A 267 -6.61 -16.92 24.33
C GLU A 267 -6.35 -18.41 24.00
N ALA A 268 -5.58 -18.74 22.96
CA ALA A 268 -5.37 -20.12 22.52
C ALA A 268 -3.94 -20.64 22.72
N THR A 269 -3.18 -20.25 23.75
CA THR A 269 -1.99 -21.04 24.20
C THR A 269 -1.53 -20.75 25.63
N LEU A 270 -2.44 -20.88 26.61
CA LEU A 270 -2.07 -21.39 27.95
C LEU A 270 -2.51 -22.84 28.15
N SER A 271 -3.09 -23.45 27.12
CA SER A 271 -3.22 -24.90 27.01
C SER A 271 -2.25 -25.37 25.94
N GLY A 272 -1.30 -26.22 26.32
CA GLY A 272 -0.52 -26.97 25.35
C GLY A 272 -1.46 -27.64 24.35
N THR A 273 -0.99 -27.82 23.10
CA THR A 273 -1.60 -28.58 21.99
C THR A 273 -2.24 -27.85 20.80
N ALA A 274 -2.04 -26.54 20.57
CA ALA A 274 -2.61 -25.91 19.36
C ALA A 274 -1.74 -24.89 18.59
N ILE A 275 -0.48 -25.27 18.28
CA ILE A 275 -0.02 -25.24 16.88
C ILE A 275 -0.32 -26.65 16.35
N GLY A 276 -1.59 -26.90 16.04
CA GLY A 276 -2.09 -28.23 15.68
C GLY A 276 -1.59 -28.65 14.30
N GLY A 277 -0.39 -29.23 14.26
CA GLY A 277 0.26 -29.74 13.05
C GLY A 277 1.79 -29.76 13.11
N ILE A 278 2.38 -28.98 14.03
CA ILE A 278 3.85 -28.96 14.29
C ILE A 278 4.08 -29.15 15.80
N GLY A 279 3.36 -30.11 16.39
CA GLY A 279 3.48 -30.50 17.79
C GLY A 279 4.27 -31.80 17.90
N GLY A 280 5.60 -31.71 18.08
CA GLY A 280 6.43 -32.90 18.25
C GLY A 280 7.89 -32.71 18.66
N ALA A 281 8.43 -31.48 18.70
CA ALA A 281 9.83 -31.28 19.09
C ALA A 281 10.01 -30.01 19.94
N LEU A 282 9.41 -30.00 21.13
CA LEU A 282 9.74 -29.02 22.18
C LEU A 282 10.70 -29.65 23.19
N THR A 283 11.92 -29.98 22.75
CA THR A 283 13.05 -30.24 23.66
C THR A 283 14.36 -29.82 22.99
N SER A 284 14.69 -28.53 23.12
CA SER A 284 16.03 -27.88 23.11
C SER A 284 16.15 -26.65 22.18
N GLY A 285 16.43 -25.47 22.76
CA GLY A 285 17.27 -24.45 22.10
C GLY A 285 16.66 -23.17 21.50
N ALA A 286 15.47 -22.70 21.89
CA ALA A 286 14.91 -21.43 21.35
C ALA A 286 15.48 -20.17 22.05
N TYR A 287 16.42 -19.45 21.42
CA TYR A 287 16.87 -18.13 21.93
C TYR A 287 17.22 -17.05 20.89
N ALA A 288 17.00 -17.21 19.57
CA ALA A 288 17.47 -16.23 18.57
C ALA A 288 16.40 -15.41 17.82
N GLY A 289 15.10 -15.77 17.87
CA GLY A 289 14.07 -15.12 17.05
C GLY A 289 13.63 -13.72 17.51
N LEU A 290 13.58 -13.47 18.82
CA LEU A 290 13.07 -12.20 19.36
C LEU A 290 14.06 -11.02 19.25
N HIS A 291 15.35 -11.28 19.04
CA HIS A 291 16.39 -10.24 19.09
C HIS A 291 16.69 -9.58 17.74
N LEU A 292 16.40 -10.25 16.62
CA LEU A 292 16.74 -9.73 15.29
C LEU A 292 15.70 -8.74 14.75
N ASP A 293 14.40 -8.93 15.02
CA ASP A 293 13.37 -7.98 14.60
C ASP A 293 13.61 -6.59 15.21
N ALA A 294 13.99 -6.54 16.50
CA ALA A 294 14.41 -5.31 17.17
C ALA A 294 15.72 -4.71 16.61
N ALA A 295 16.69 -5.55 16.21
CA ALA A 295 17.96 -5.09 15.64
C ALA A 295 17.82 -4.50 14.23
N THR A 296 16.75 -4.84 13.52
CA THR A 296 16.44 -4.28 12.20
C THR A 296 15.59 -3.00 12.25
N GLY A 297 15.23 -2.52 13.44
CA GLY A 297 14.29 -1.41 13.59
C GLY A 297 12.91 -1.77 13.03
N GLY A 298 12.44 -2.99 13.32
CA GLY A 298 11.15 -3.51 12.88
C GLY A 298 10.87 -3.45 11.38
N VAL A 299 11.92 -3.69 10.59
CA VAL A 299 11.85 -3.81 9.14
C VAL A 299 11.61 -5.27 8.74
N SER A 300 11.30 -6.20 9.64
CA SER A 300 11.20 -7.63 9.33
C SER A 300 9.78 -8.19 9.44
N MET A 301 8.81 -7.39 9.88
CA MET A 301 7.39 -7.70 9.91
C MET A 301 7.04 -9.00 10.69
N GLY A 302 7.85 -9.36 11.69
CA GLY A 302 7.70 -10.60 12.46
C GLY A 302 8.19 -11.87 11.74
N LEU A 303 8.71 -11.74 10.51
CA LEU A 303 9.17 -12.86 9.69
C LEU A 303 10.42 -13.52 10.28
N PHE A 304 11.32 -12.76 10.91
CA PHE A 304 12.53 -13.34 11.52
C PHE A 304 12.30 -13.89 12.93
N THR A 305 11.23 -13.44 13.63
CA THR A 305 10.75 -14.10 14.85
C THR A 305 10.33 -15.56 14.60
N VAL A 306 9.63 -15.84 13.49
CA VAL A 306 9.19 -17.21 13.12
C VAL A 306 10.37 -18.10 12.75
N ALA A 307 11.40 -17.55 12.08
CA ALA A 307 12.59 -18.30 11.71
C ALA A 307 13.45 -18.72 12.91
N GLY A 308 13.57 -17.87 13.93
CA GLY A 308 14.36 -18.19 15.13
C GLY A 308 13.69 -19.16 16.11
N ALA A 309 12.41 -19.50 15.93
CA ALA A 309 11.65 -20.40 16.79
C ALA A 309 11.62 -21.86 16.31
N VAL A 310 12.09 -22.16 15.09
CA VAL A 310 11.82 -23.45 14.43
C VAL A 310 13.06 -23.97 13.70
N VAL A 311 13.92 -24.72 14.40
CA VAL A 311 15.08 -25.40 13.77
C VAL A 311 14.68 -26.71 13.04
N GLY A 312 13.41 -27.13 13.08
CA GLY A 312 12.93 -28.39 12.46
C GLY A 312 11.96 -28.26 11.26
N GLY A 313 11.05 -27.28 11.26
CA GLY A 313 10.03 -27.07 10.21
C GLY A 313 10.29 -25.93 9.22
N VAL A 314 11.18 -24.98 9.56
CA VAL A 314 11.58 -23.86 8.69
C VAL A 314 12.78 -24.24 7.80
N LEU A 315 13.32 -25.45 7.93
CA LEU A 315 14.47 -25.92 7.16
C LEU A 315 14.15 -27.21 6.41
N GLY A 316 14.28 -27.19 5.09
CA GLY A 316 14.14 -28.40 4.27
C GLY A 316 15.40 -29.27 4.41
N PHE A 317 15.28 -30.47 4.99
CA PHE A 317 16.37 -31.43 5.10
C PHE A 317 16.30 -32.47 3.98
N PHE A 318 17.39 -32.65 3.24
CA PHE A 318 17.59 -33.82 2.39
C PHE A 318 18.19 -34.95 3.23
N GLY A 319 17.40 -35.98 3.55
CA GLY A 319 17.88 -37.24 4.16
C GLY A 319 17.05 -37.67 5.38
N GLY A 320 16.39 -38.82 5.28
CA GLY A 320 15.46 -39.34 6.29
C GLY A 320 16.12 -39.90 7.57
N GLU A 321 15.38 -39.68 8.67
CA GLU A 321 15.24 -40.45 9.91
C GLU A 321 16.47 -40.78 10.81
N ALA A 322 16.49 -40.11 11.97
CA ALA A 322 16.66 -40.62 13.34
C ALA A 322 17.87 -41.49 13.76
N TRP A 323 18.70 -42.01 12.85
CA TRP A 323 19.90 -42.81 13.19
C TRP A 323 21.22 -42.04 13.04
N ALA A 324 21.23 -40.95 12.28
CA ALA A 324 22.42 -40.13 12.01
C ALA A 324 22.79 -39.19 13.17
N GLU A 325 21.87 -38.85 14.08
CA GLU A 325 22.03 -37.79 15.09
C GLU A 325 23.16 -38.03 16.10
N ARG A 326 23.62 -39.27 16.30
CA ARG A 326 24.78 -39.56 17.17
C ARG A 326 26.14 -39.45 16.49
N GLN A 327 26.20 -39.42 15.15
CA GLN A 327 27.44 -39.22 14.37
C GLN A 327 27.44 -37.88 13.58
N ALA A 328 26.31 -37.16 13.57
CA ALA A 328 26.02 -36.04 12.68
C ALA A 328 26.96 -34.83 12.79
N GLY A 329 27.55 -34.55 13.95
CA GLY A 329 28.41 -33.37 14.13
C GLY A 329 29.61 -33.31 13.17
N HIS A 330 30.01 -34.44 12.58
CA HIS A 330 31.17 -34.55 11.70
C HIS A 330 30.84 -34.50 10.19
N GLN A 331 29.55 -34.44 9.82
CA GLN A 331 29.13 -34.36 8.42
C GLN A 331 28.54 -32.99 8.12
N GLN A 332 28.91 -32.43 6.97
CA GLN A 332 28.32 -31.19 6.48
C GLN A 332 26.91 -31.47 5.96
N THR A 333 25.95 -30.69 6.40
CA THR A 333 24.55 -30.78 5.96
C THR A 333 24.08 -29.41 5.51
N PRO A 334 23.38 -29.30 4.36
CA PRO A 334 22.86 -28.01 3.92
C PRO A 334 21.70 -27.58 4.83
N VAL A 335 21.78 -26.33 5.28
CA VAL A 335 20.71 -25.60 5.96
C VAL A 335 20.16 -24.59 4.96
N MET A 336 18.85 -24.61 4.72
CA MET A 336 18.16 -23.81 3.69
C MET A 336 16.73 -23.56 4.12
N TRP A 337 16.12 -22.46 3.65
CA TRP A 337 14.73 -22.13 3.99
C TRP A 337 13.74 -23.18 3.48
N SER A 338 12.74 -23.51 4.29
CA SER A 338 11.61 -24.35 3.90
C SER A 338 10.67 -23.62 2.96
N ASP A 339 9.87 -24.41 2.25
CA ASP A 339 8.86 -23.88 1.33
C ASP A 339 7.82 -23.02 2.06
N ASP A 340 7.41 -23.43 3.27
CA ASP A 340 6.47 -22.66 4.10
C ASP A 340 7.04 -21.30 4.51
N TYR A 341 8.35 -21.22 4.78
CA TYR A 341 8.98 -19.95 5.08
C TYR A 341 9.05 -19.04 3.85
N LEU A 342 9.35 -19.60 2.68
CA LEU A 342 9.34 -18.85 1.42
C LEU A 342 7.94 -18.35 1.07
N ASP A 343 6.88 -19.12 1.35
CA ASP A 343 5.49 -18.69 1.20
C ASP A 343 5.16 -17.51 2.13
N LEU A 344 5.67 -17.51 3.37
CA LEU A 344 5.54 -16.37 4.29
C LEU A 344 6.31 -15.14 3.80
N LEU A 345 7.53 -15.34 3.29
CA LEU A 345 8.33 -14.26 2.72
C LEU A 345 7.63 -13.63 1.50
N VAL A 346 6.95 -14.43 0.66
CA VAL A 346 6.12 -13.91 -0.45
C VAL A 346 4.98 -13.04 0.06
N GLN A 347 4.26 -13.46 1.11
CA GLN A 347 3.22 -12.62 1.71
C GLN A 347 3.82 -11.31 2.22
N ASP A 348 4.99 -11.39 2.84
CA ASP A 348 5.67 -10.25 3.42
C ASP A 348 6.06 -9.19 2.37
N VAL A 349 6.73 -9.60 1.30
CA VAL A 349 7.17 -8.65 0.25
C VAL A 349 5.99 -7.97 -0.47
N ILE A 350 4.84 -8.63 -0.59
CA ILE A 350 3.62 -8.04 -1.14
C ILE A 350 3.08 -6.95 -0.20
N ILE A 351 3.01 -7.22 1.10
CA ILE A 351 2.57 -6.23 2.09
C ILE A 351 3.52 -5.02 2.11
N ARG A 352 4.84 -5.26 2.03
CA ARG A 352 5.84 -4.18 1.94
C ARG A 352 5.66 -3.32 0.71
N TYR A 353 5.41 -3.94 -0.46
CA TYR A 353 5.11 -3.21 -1.67
C TYR A 353 3.91 -2.27 -1.47
N LEU A 354 2.80 -2.78 -0.94
CA LEU A 354 1.60 -1.97 -0.68
C LEU A 354 1.89 -0.82 0.28
N ALA A 355 2.63 -1.09 1.35
CA ALA A 355 3.02 -0.08 2.32
C ALA A 355 3.83 1.04 1.67
N ILE A 356 4.85 0.71 0.85
CA ILE A 356 5.69 1.70 0.16
C ILE A 356 4.90 2.46 -0.90
N ALA A 357 4.21 1.73 -1.77
CA ALA A 357 3.47 2.29 -2.90
C ALA A 357 2.38 3.26 -2.43
N HIS A 358 1.71 2.95 -1.32
CA HIS A 358 0.63 3.80 -0.81
C HIS A 358 1.14 4.92 0.11
N PHE A 359 2.27 4.74 0.78
CA PHE A 359 2.85 5.79 1.63
C PHE A 359 3.40 6.98 0.82
N GLY A 360 4.05 6.72 -0.30
CA GLY A 360 4.84 7.71 -1.03
C GLY A 360 4.10 8.92 -1.63
N ARG A 361 2.78 8.99 -1.49
CA ARG A 361 1.92 9.86 -2.29
C ARG A 361 1.32 11.06 -1.55
N GLY A 362 1.79 11.42 -0.35
CA GLY A 362 1.34 12.67 0.30
C GLY A 362 2.43 13.46 0.99
N GLN A 363 2.54 14.72 0.58
CA GLN A 363 3.52 15.75 0.97
C GLN A 363 3.21 16.42 2.32
N GLY A 364 2.70 15.69 3.32
CA GLY A 364 2.17 16.28 4.56
C GLY A 364 2.74 15.70 5.86
N GLN A 365 2.68 16.49 6.94
CA GLN A 365 3.02 16.05 8.29
C GLN A 365 2.11 14.91 8.78
N TYR A 366 2.75 14.00 9.51
CA TYR A 366 2.18 12.83 10.16
C TYR A 366 1.00 13.17 11.09
N VAL A 367 -0.10 12.42 10.94
CA VAL A 367 -1.10 12.24 12.01
C VAL A 367 -0.94 10.80 12.48
N ALA A 368 -0.71 10.63 13.78
CA ALA A 368 -0.52 9.33 14.40
C ALA A 368 -1.77 8.47 14.23
N ASP A 369 -1.56 7.32 13.59
CA ASP A 369 -2.50 6.21 13.43
C ASP A 369 -3.65 6.42 12.41
N PRO A 370 -3.50 5.87 11.20
CA PRO A 370 -4.69 5.41 10.46
C PRO A 370 -4.36 4.33 9.43
N GLU A 371 -4.11 3.10 9.84
CA GLU A 371 -4.52 1.90 9.06
C GLU A 371 -4.10 0.64 9.77
N ASP A 372 -5.00 -0.33 9.72
CA ASP A 372 -4.78 -1.66 10.20
C ASP A 372 -4.30 -2.57 9.05
N PRO A 373 -3.00 -2.94 9.02
CA PRO A 373 -2.44 -3.81 7.98
C PRO A 373 -3.13 -5.18 7.90
N ARG A 374 -3.91 -5.57 8.93
CA ARG A 374 -4.69 -6.83 8.96
C ARG A 374 -5.62 -6.98 7.77
N PHE A 375 -6.15 -5.88 7.22
CA PHE A 375 -7.03 -5.93 6.05
C PHE A 375 -6.36 -6.65 4.87
N TRP A 376 -5.11 -6.26 4.56
CA TRP A 376 -4.36 -6.85 3.45
C TRP A 376 -3.80 -8.22 3.83
N ILE A 377 -3.36 -8.42 5.08
CA ILE A 377 -2.72 -9.66 5.53
C ILE A 377 -3.59 -10.89 5.24
N THR A 378 -4.89 -10.85 5.59
CA THR A 378 -5.78 -12.01 5.40
C THR A 378 -6.00 -12.33 3.91
N LYS A 379 -6.20 -11.30 3.08
CA LYS A 379 -6.37 -11.44 1.64
C LYS A 379 -5.09 -11.94 0.96
N VAL A 380 -3.94 -11.36 1.29
CA VAL A 380 -2.63 -11.77 0.79
C VAL A 380 -2.36 -13.22 1.16
N LYS A 381 -2.57 -13.62 2.42
CA LYS A 381 -2.45 -15.01 2.87
C LYS A 381 -3.31 -15.95 2.02
N THR A 382 -4.56 -15.58 1.76
CA THR A 382 -5.49 -16.38 0.95
C THR A 382 -5.01 -16.52 -0.49
N LEU A 383 -4.62 -15.42 -1.15
CA LEU A 383 -4.14 -15.43 -2.53
C LEU A 383 -2.83 -16.20 -2.69
N VAL A 384 -1.89 -16.03 -1.76
CA VAL A 384 -0.61 -16.78 -1.77
C VAL A 384 -0.87 -18.27 -1.54
N SER A 385 -1.76 -18.63 -0.61
CA SER A 385 -2.14 -20.03 -0.36
C SER A 385 -2.79 -20.68 -1.59
N GLY A 386 -3.57 -19.92 -2.37
CA GLY A 386 -4.13 -20.36 -3.64
C GLY A 386 -3.09 -20.64 -4.73
N GLN A 387 -1.89 -20.05 -4.62
CA GLN A 387 -0.77 -20.24 -5.56
C GLN A 387 0.30 -21.20 -5.03
N ARG A 388 0.06 -21.88 -3.90
CA ARG A 388 1.06 -22.72 -3.21
C ARG A 388 1.73 -23.75 -4.11
N ALA A 389 0.93 -24.49 -4.90
CA ALA A 389 1.48 -25.51 -5.80
C ALA A 389 2.47 -24.91 -6.81
N THR A 390 2.14 -23.78 -7.41
CA THR A 390 3.00 -23.07 -8.37
C THR A 390 4.23 -22.48 -7.69
N LEU A 391 4.10 -21.93 -6.48
CA LEU A 391 5.23 -21.43 -5.69
C LEU A 391 6.22 -22.55 -5.35
N HIS A 392 5.73 -23.72 -4.94
CA HIS A 392 6.57 -24.86 -4.56
C HIS A 392 7.31 -25.47 -5.76
N GLU A 393 6.71 -25.45 -6.95
CA GLU A 393 7.41 -25.77 -8.19
C GLU A 393 8.56 -24.77 -8.46
N GLN A 394 8.33 -23.48 -8.21
CA GLN A 394 9.38 -22.46 -8.33
C GLN A 394 10.49 -22.66 -7.30
N TRP A 395 10.18 -23.01 -6.04
CA TRP A 395 11.20 -23.30 -5.01
C TRP A 395 12.11 -24.45 -5.43
N THR A 396 11.52 -25.54 -5.91
CA THR A 396 12.25 -26.70 -6.42
C THR A 396 13.18 -26.30 -7.57
N ARG A 397 12.62 -25.63 -8.60
CA ARG A 397 13.37 -25.16 -9.77
C ARG A 397 14.50 -24.20 -9.41
N LEU A 398 14.28 -23.28 -8.48
CA LEU A 398 15.27 -22.28 -8.08
C LEU A 398 16.45 -22.94 -7.35
N ARG A 399 16.18 -23.91 -6.47
CA ARG A 399 17.21 -24.69 -5.78
C ARG A 399 18.05 -25.55 -6.73
N GLU A 400 17.41 -26.16 -7.74
CA GLU A 400 18.13 -26.95 -8.76
C GLU A 400 19.05 -26.09 -9.65
N GLN A 401 18.65 -24.85 -9.96
CA GLN A 401 19.44 -23.94 -10.79
C GLN A 401 20.76 -23.47 -10.13
N GLU A 402 20.86 -23.53 -8.80
CA GLU A 402 22.08 -23.16 -8.07
C GLU A 402 23.26 -24.10 -8.36
N LEU A 403 22.99 -25.31 -8.85
CA LEU A 403 24.01 -26.28 -9.26
C LEU A 403 24.74 -25.88 -10.56
N MET A 404 24.32 -24.79 -11.22
CA MET A 404 24.92 -24.25 -12.44
C MET A 404 25.59 -22.88 -12.19
N PRO A 405 26.61 -22.47 -12.99
CA PRO A 405 27.31 -21.21 -12.79
C PRO A 405 26.35 -20.03 -12.69
N ARG A 406 26.54 -19.17 -11.68
CA ARG A 406 25.73 -17.97 -11.41
C ARG A 406 25.61 -17.09 -12.66
N THR A 407 24.54 -17.28 -13.43
CA THR A 407 24.01 -16.22 -14.27
C THR A 407 22.95 -15.51 -13.44
N ASP A 408 23.15 -14.22 -13.16
CA ASP A 408 22.16 -13.31 -12.57
C ASP A 408 20.97 -13.08 -13.52
N LYS A 409 20.32 -14.17 -13.94
CA LYS A 409 19.11 -14.10 -14.74
C LYS A 409 17.98 -13.66 -13.80
N LYS A 410 17.36 -12.53 -14.15
CA LYS A 410 16.15 -12.04 -13.50
C LYS A 410 15.13 -13.19 -13.36
N PRO A 411 14.53 -13.42 -12.19
CA PRO A 411 13.59 -14.51 -11.95
C PRO A 411 12.22 -14.19 -12.59
N LYS A 412 12.15 -14.17 -13.92
CA LYS A 412 10.99 -13.70 -14.70
C LYS A 412 9.68 -14.40 -14.32
N GLN A 413 9.73 -15.71 -14.07
CA GLN A 413 8.54 -16.48 -13.68
C GLN A 413 8.03 -16.09 -12.30
N LEU A 414 8.92 -15.95 -11.32
CA LEU A 414 8.55 -15.50 -9.98
C LEU A 414 8.07 -14.05 -9.99
N ALA A 415 8.69 -13.16 -10.77
CA ALA A 415 8.24 -11.78 -10.94
C ALA A 415 6.83 -11.71 -11.55
N ALA A 416 6.54 -12.53 -12.56
CA ALA A 416 5.20 -12.64 -13.15
C ALA A 416 4.17 -13.16 -12.13
N LEU A 417 4.55 -14.13 -11.30
CA LEU A 417 3.68 -14.68 -10.26
C LEU A 417 3.38 -13.63 -9.16
N LEU A 418 4.40 -12.94 -8.65
CA LEU A 418 4.20 -11.85 -7.68
C LEU A 418 3.35 -10.71 -8.25
N THR A 419 3.58 -10.37 -9.53
CA THR A 419 2.76 -9.39 -10.26
C THR A 419 1.30 -9.84 -10.31
N SER A 420 1.04 -11.09 -10.71
CA SER A 420 -0.31 -11.64 -10.80
C SER A 420 -1.03 -11.67 -9.45
N ILE A 421 -0.36 -12.11 -8.39
CA ILE A 421 -0.94 -12.15 -7.04
C ILE A 421 -1.29 -10.74 -6.57
N THR A 422 -0.38 -9.77 -6.81
CA THR A 422 -0.58 -8.39 -6.39
C THR A 422 -1.68 -7.70 -7.20
N LEU A 423 -1.77 -7.96 -8.51
CA LEU A 423 -2.87 -7.47 -9.34
C LEU A 423 -4.22 -8.05 -8.90
N GLU A 424 -4.30 -9.36 -8.65
CA GLU A 424 -5.53 -9.98 -8.15
C GLU A 424 -5.96 -9.39 -6.79
N LEU A 425 -4.99 -9.10 -5.92
CA LEU A 425 -5.25 -8.40 -4.66
C LEU A 425 -5.85 -7.01 -4.89
N LEU A 426 -5.24 -6.22 -5.79
CA LEU A 426 -5.72 -4.88 -6.15
C LEU A 426 -7.09 -4.93 -6.81
N TRP A 427 -7.35 -5.88 -7.71
CA TRP A 427 -8.64 -6.05 -8.38
C TRP A 427 -9.75 -6.53 -7.45
N SER A 428 -9.44 -7.46 -6.54
CA SER A 428 -10.42 -7.94 -5.55
C SER A 428 -10.83 -6.83 -4.58
N THR A 429 -9.96 -5.84 -4.38
CA THR A 429 -10.21 -4.70 -3.49
C THR A 429 -10.80 -3.51 -4.24
N TYR A 430 -10.34 -3.25 -5.46
CA TYR A 430 -10.77 -2.15 -6.32
C TYR A 430 -11.18 -2.67 -7.70
N PRO A 431 -12.36 -3.30 -7.87
CA PRO A 431 -12.73 -3.98 -9.12
C PRO A 431 -12.77 -3.07 -10.35
N ALA A 432 -13.08 -1.78 -10.19
CA ALA A 432 -13.08 -0.80 -11.28
C ALA A 432 -11.69 -0.65 -11.93
N SER A 433 -10.62 -0.96 -11.19
CA SER A 433 -9.26 -0.83 -11.68
C SER A 433 -8.87 -1.79 -12.78
N LYS A 434 -9.57 -2.91 -12.93
CA LYS A 434 -9.37 -3.84 -14.05
C LYS A 434 -9.34 -3.12 -15.40
N ARG A 435 -10.17 -2.10 -15.57
CA ARG A 435 -10.29 -1.30 -16.81
C ARG A 435 -8.98 -0.66 -17.28
N PHE A 436 -8.11 -0.28 -16.35
CA PHE A 436 -6.83 0.38 -16.65
C PHE A 436 -5.61 -0.38 -16.10
N LEU A 437 -5.79 -1.47 -15.36
CA LEU A 437 -4.68 -2.36 -14.98
C LEU A 437 -4.52 -3.55 -15.96
N ASP A 438 -5.58 -3.91 -16.70
CA ASP A 438 -5.59 -5.03 -17.67
C ASP A 438 -5.09 -4.68 -19.07
N ARG A 439 -4.40 -3.54 -19.28
CA ARG A 439 -3.89 -3.19 -20.62
C ARG A 439 -2.39 -3.43 -20.77
N PRO A 440 -1.95 -4.68 -20.99
CA PRO A 440 -0.92 -4.95 -21.98
C PRO A 440 -1.59 -4.96 -23.35
N THR A 441 -1.35 -3.93 -24.17
CA THR A 441 -1.37 -4.12 -25.63
C THR A 441 -0.05 -4.68 -26.08
#